data_AF-A0A522NVP6-F1
#
_entry.id   AF-A0A522NVP6-F1
#
_cell.length_a   1.000
_cell.length_b   1.000
_cell.length_c   1.000
_cell.angle_alpha   90.00
_cell.angle_beta   90.00
_cell.angle_gamma   90.00
#
_symmetry.space_group_name_H-M   'P 1'
#
loop_
_entity.id
_entity.type
_entity.pdbx_description
1 polymer ?
#
loop_
_entity_poly.entity_id
_entity_poly.type
_entity_poly.pdbx_seq_one_letter_code
_entity_poly.pdbx_strand_id
1 'polypeptide(L)'
;MSAEAVRLWVELLDRFDADLACVEHGSGGVPCAWQPPIDFPPLPVELADRAGETARRQQAAIAALSASLRDLRAQVASWPRAKQKRPSSVPVYLDLLG
;
A
#
# COMPACT_ATOMS: atom_id res chain seq x y z
N MET A 1 -5.67 24.59 26.46
CA MET A 1 -6.36 23.65 25.54
C MET A 1 -7.29 22.75 26.33
N SER A 2 -8.39 22.23 25.74
CA SER A 2 -9.30 21.34 26.46
C SER A 2 -8.71 19.93 26.57
N ALA A 3 -8.87 19.28 27.73
CA ALA A 3 -8.42 17.90 27.94
C ALA A 3 -9.09 16.91 26.96
N GLU A 4 -10.31 17.24 26.52
CA GLU A 4 -11.04 16.49 25.51
C GLU A 4 -10.37 16.54 24.13
N ALA A 5 -9.86 17.70 23.71
CA ALA A 5 -9.15 17.81 22.43
C ALA A 5 -7.88 16.95 22.42
N VAL A 6 -7.15 16.91 23.54
CA VAL A 6 -5.96 16.06 23.69
C VAL A 6 -6.34 14.59 23.58
N ARG A 7 -7.41 14.15 24.26
CA ARG A 7 -7.88 12.76 24.21
C ARG A 7 -8.25 12.33 22.78
N LEU A 8 -9.01 13.16 22.06
CA LEU A 8 -9.40 12.88 20.67
C LEU A 8 -8.19 12.72 19.75
N TRP A 9 -7.18 13.59 19.90
CA TRP A 9 -5.95 13.48 19.13
C TRP A 9 -5.12 12.24 19.48
N VAL A 10 -5.07 11.86 20.75
CA VAL A 10 -4.39 10.62 21.17
C VAL A 10 -5.06 9.41 20.53
N GLU A 11 -6.38 9.29 20.63
CA GLU A 11 -7.14 8.18 20.03
C GLU A 11 -6.93 8.10 18.51
N LEU A 12 -6.89 9.26 17.84
CA LEU A 12 -6.63 9.34 16.41
C LEU A 12 -5.21 8.88 16.04
N LEU A 13 -4.21 9.36 16.77
CA LEU A 13 -2.81 8.99 16.53
C LEU A 13 -2.56 7.51 16.86
N ASP A 14 -3.17 6.98 17.91
CA ASP A 14 -3.09 5.55 18.27
C ASP A 14 -3.62 4.67 17.14
N ARG A 15 -4.75 5.06 16.53
CA ARG A 15 -5.29 4.36 15.35
C ARG A 15 -4.31 4.40 14.18
N PHE A 16 -3.74 5.56 13.86
CA PHE A 16 -2.77 5.67 12.76
C PHE A 16 -1.50 4.86 13.00
N ASP A 17 -1.01 4.83 14.23
CA ASP A 17 0.18 4.06 14.59
C ASP A 17 -0.10 2.55 14.50
N ALA A 18 -1.31 2.09 14.86
CA ALA A 18 -1.73 0.71 14.70
C ALA A 18 -1.89 0.29 13.23
N ASP A 19 -2.49 1.16 12.41
CA ASP A 19 -2.62 0.95 10.97
C ASP A 19 -1.22 0.88 10.30
N LEU A 20 -0.29 1.76 10.70
CA LEU A 20 1.09 1.73 10.22
C LEU A 20 1.81 0.44 10.62
N ALA A 21 1.66 0.00 11.88
CA ALA A 21 2.27 -1.25 12.32
C ALA A 21 1.78 -2.44 11.48
N CYS A 22 0.50 -2.48 11.11
CA CYS A 22 -0.03 -3.54 10.23
C CYS A 22 0.63 -3.53 8.84
N VAL A 23 0.87 -2.34 8.28
CA VAL A 23 1.53 -2.17 6.97
C VAL A 23 3.01 -2.55 7.05
N GLU A 24 3.73 -2.07 8.07
CA GLU A 24 5.16 -2.30 8.26
C GLU A 24 5.49 -3.80 8.48
N HIS A 25 4.63 -4.52 9.21
CA HIS A 25 4.82 -5.96 9.45
C HIS A 25 4.23 -6.85 8.35
N GLY A 26 3.64 -6.27 7.30
CA GLY A 26 3.04 -7.02 6.19
C GLY A 26 1.87 -7.93 6.59
N SER A 27 1.28 -7.72 7.77
CA SER A 27 0.18 -8.52 8.32
C SER A 27 -1.19 -7.88 8.09
N GLY A 28 -1.25 -6.73 7.40
CA GLY A 28 -2.46 -5.94 7.23
C GLY A 28 -3.37 -6.40 6.08
N GLY A 29 -4.67 -6.48 6.37
CA GLY A 29 -5.72 -6.50 5.35
C GLY A 29 -5.90 -5.13 4.68
N VAL A 30 -6.83 -5.04 3.73
CA VAL A 30 -7.18 -3.76 3.08
C VAL A 30 -7.67 -2.78 4.17
N PRO A 31 -7.02 -1.61 4.36
CA PRO A 31 -7.47 -0.63 5.33
C PRO A 31 -8.92 -0.20 5.04
N CYS A 32 -9.74 -0.06 6.08
CA CYS A 32 -11.06 0.55 5.92
C CYS A 32 -10.89 1.96 5.33
N ALA A 33 -11.80 2.36 4.43
CA ALA A 33 -11.76 3.69 3.84
C ALA A 33 -11.75 4.75 4.94
N TRP A 34 -10.64 5.48 5.05
CA TRP A 34 -10.47 6.55 6.02
C TRP A 34 -11.39 7.72 5.67
N GLN A 35 -12.14 8.19 6.65
CA GLN A 35 -12.92 9.43 6.54
C GLN A 35 -12.37 10.40 7.58
N PRO A 36 -11.83 11.56 7.16
CA PRO A 36 -11.35 12.55 8.10
C PRO A 36 -12.53 13.05 8.95
N PRO A 37 -12.37 13.13 10.28
CA PRO A 37 -13.42 13.65 11.13
C PRO A 37 -13.70 15.12 10.79
N ILE A 38 -14.98 15.46 10.68
CA ILE A 38 -15.46 16.83 10.48
C ILE A 38 -15.41 17.56 11.83
N ASP A 39 -15.03 18.83 11.86
CA ASP A 39 -14.92 19.66 13.06
C ASP A 39 -13.94 19.14 14.14
N PHE A 40 -12.78 18.62 13.70
CA PHE A 40 -11.73 18.16 14.61
C PHE A 40 -10.98 19.33 15.27
N PRO A 41 -10.68 19.28 16.58
CA PRO A 41 -9.96 20.36 17.25
C PRO A 41 -8.54 20.53 16.69
N PRO A 42 -7.95 21.73 16.81
CA PRO A 42 -6.55 21.95 16.39
C PRO A 42 -5.58 21.05 17.16
N LEU A 43 -4.47 20.69 16.52
CA LEU A 43 -3.44 19.81 17.08
C LEU A 43 -2.84 20.42 18.36
N PRO A 44 -2.86 19.69 19.49
CA PRO A 44 -2.17 20.10 20.71
C PRO A 44 -0.67 20.18 20.52
N VAL A 45 -0.05 21.24 21.08
CA VAL A 45 1.39 21.45 20.97
C VAL A 45 2.17 20.30 21.61
N GLU A 46 1.62 19.69 22.65
CA GLU A 46 2.22 18.56 23.35
C GLU A 46 2.24 17.27 22.51
N LEU A 47 1.40 17.20 21.47
CA LEU A 47 1.32 16.07 20.55
C LEU A 47 1.98 16.36 19.19
N ALA A 48 2.53 17.57 19.00
CA ALA A 48 3.10 17.99 17.72
C ALA A 48 4.23 17.07 17.25
N ASP A 49 5.17 16.74 18.14
CA ASP A 49 6.30 15.87 17.81
C ASP A 49 5.84 14.46 17.44
N ARG A 50 4.88 13.91 18.19
CA ARG A 50 4.29 12.59 17.91
C ARG A 50 3.59 12.57 16.56
N ALA A 51 2.73 13.56 16.30
CA ALA A 51 2.03 13.68 15.02
C ALA A 51 3.00 13.83 13.84
N GLY A 52 4.09 14.59 14.02
CA GLY A 52 5.17 14.73 13.04
C GLY A 52 5.86 13.41 12.74
N GLU A 53 6.16 12.60 13.77
CA GLU A 53 6.77 11.29 13.61
C GLU A 53 5.83 10.30 12.90
N THR A 54 4.56 10.24 13.29
CA THR A 54 3.54 9.42 12.62
C THR A 54 3.43 9.81 11.13
N ALA A 55 3.40 11.11 10.81
CA ALA A 55 3.36 11.59 9.42
C ALA A 55 4.61 11.20 8.63
N ARG A 56 5.80 11.29 9.24
CA ARG A 56 7.07 10.86 8.62
C ARG A 56 7.05 9.37 8.28
N ARG A 57 6.56 8.53 9.20
CA ARG A 57 6.40 7.09 8.99
C ARG A 57 5.40 6.78 7.87
N GLN A 58 4.26 7.48 7.83
CA GLN A 58 3.30 7.35 6.73
C GLN A 58 3.93 7.68 5.37
N GLN A 59 4.71 8.76 5.27
CA GLN A 59 5.41 9.12 4.03
C GLN A 59 6.41 8.05 3.60
N ALA A 60 7.18 7.49 4.54
CA ALA A 60 8.13 6.41 4.26
C ALA A 60 7.41 5.15 3.75
N ALA A 61 6.30 4.76 4.38
CA ALA A 61 5.49 3.61 3.95
C ALA A 61 4.92 3.80 2.54
N ILE A 62 4.40 5.00 2.23
CA ILE A 62 3.89 5.34 0.89
C ILE A 62 5.01 5.25 -0.15
N ALA A 63 6.19 5.76 0.16
CA ALA A 63 7.34 5.72 -0.74
C ALA A 63 7.78 4.28 -1.02
N ALA A 64 7.85 3.44 0.01
CA ALA A 64 8.17 2.02 -0.11
C ALA A 64 7.14 1.28 -0.97
N LEU A 65 5.85 1.45 -0.68
CA LEU A 65 4.77 0.82 -1.44
C LEU A 65 4.78 1.25 -2.91
N SER A 66 5.03 2.53 -3.17
CA SER A 66 5.13 3.08 -4.53
C SER A 66 6.33 2.50 -5.29
N ALA A 67 7.46 2.27 -4.61
CA ALA A 67 8.61 1.58 -5.19
C ALA A 67 8.27 0.13 -5.53
N SER A 68 7.66 -0.62 -4.60
CA SER A 68 7.24 -2.01 -4.85
C SER A 68 6.25 -2.11 -6.00
N LEU A 69 5.28 -1.20 -6.11
CA LEU A 69 4.35 -1.15 -7.25
C LEU A 69 5.07 -0.89 -8.58
N ARG A 70 6.10 -0.05 -8.59
CA ARG A 70 6.92 0.22 -9.78
C ARG A 70 7.66 -1.04 -10.21
N ASP A 71 8.28 -1.74 -9.27
CA ASP A 71 9.04 -2.95 -9.53
C ASP A 71 8.15 -4.08 -10.04
N LEU A 72 6.98 -4.27 -9.43
CA LEU A 72 5.98 -5.24 -9.89
C LEU A 72 5.50 -4.93 -11.32
N ARG A 73 5.25 -3.66 -11.65
CA ARG A 73 4.89 -3.25 -13.02
C ARG A 73 6.00 -3.55 -14.01
N ALA A 74 7.26 -3.31 -13.64
CA ALA A 74 8.41 -3.63 -14.48
C ALA A 74 8.55 -5.14 -14.72
N GLN A 75 8.34 -5.96 -13.68
CA GLN A 75 8.32 -7.43 -13.79
C GLN A 75 7.20 -7.93 -14.69
N VAL A 76 5.98 -7.40 -14.56
CA VAL A 76 4.87 -7.77 -15.45
C VAL A 76 5.16 -7.35 -16.89
N ALA A 77 5.77 -6.18 -17.10
CA ALA A 77 6.13 -5.70 -18.44
C ALA A 77 7.26 -6.51 -19.10
N SER A 78 8.18 -7.07 -18.32
CA SER A 78 9.27 -7.91 -18.83
C SER A 78 8.83 -9.33 -19.18
N TRP A 79 7.63 -9.76 -18.73
CA TRP A 79 7.08 -11.04 -19.14
C TRP A 79 6.89 -11.03 -20.66
N PRO A 80 7.59 -11.91 -21.41
CA PRO A 80 7.38 -12.00 -22.84
C PRO A 80 5.92 -12.36 -23.09
N ARG A 81 5.16 -11.44 -23.71
CA ARG A 81 3.88 -11.80 -24.31
C ARG A 81 4.16 -12.97 -25.22
N ALA A 82 3.71 -14.17 -24.85
CA ALA A 82 3.75 -15.31 -25.73
C ALA A 82 3.16 -14.82 -27.04
N LYS A 83 3.99 -14.69 -28.08
CA LYS A 83 3.48 -14.42 -29.41
C LYS A 83 2.47 -15.53 -29.62
N GLN A 84 1.19 -15.18 -29.70
CA GLN A 84 0.20 -16.03 -30.33
C GLN A 84 0.71 -16.21 -31.76
N LYS A 85 1.65 -17.15 -31.94
CA LYS A 85 1.79 -17.84 -33.20
C LYS A 85 0.41 -18.42 -33.39
N ARG A 86 -0.38 -17.81 -34.27
CA ARG A 86 -1.50 -18.51 -34.87
C ARG A 86 -0.93 -19.88 -35.25
N PRO A 87 -1.45 -21.01 -34.75
CA PRO A 87 -1.03 -22.28 -35.28
C PRO A 87 -1.29 -22.17 -36.79
N SER A 88 -0.24 -22.21 -37.60
CA SER A 88 -0.41 -22.58 -38.99
C SER A 88 -1.08 -23.95 -38.92
N SER A 89 -2.37 -23.96 -39.25
CA SER A 89 -3.26 -25.12 -39.19
C SER A 89 -2.87 -26.12 -40.28
N VAL A 90 -1.67 -26.63 -40.19
CA VAL A 90 -1.24 -27.81 -40.93
C VAL A 90 -0.57 -28.72 -39.91
N PRO A 91 -1.27 -29.73 -39.38
CA PRO A 91 -0.62 -30.77 -38.61
C PRO A 91 0.40 -31.46 -39.52
N VAL A 92 1.67 -31.39 -39.15
CA VAL A 92 2.73 -32.18 -39.78
C VAL A 92 2.74 -33.52 -39.07
N TYR A 93 2.29 -34.57 -39.75
CA TYR A 93 2.45 -35.94 -39.29
C TYR A 93 3.86 -36.39 -39.67
N LEU A 94 4.67 -36.73 -38.67
CA LEU A 94 5.93 -37.45 -38.87
C LEU A 94 5.58 -38.93 -38.93
N ASP A 95 5.72 -39.53 -40.11
CA ASP A 95 5.61 -40.96 -40.26
C ASP A 95 6.87 -41.60 -39.67
N LEU A 96 6.70 -42.39 -38.60
CA LEU A 96 7.80 -43.01 -37.88
C LEU A 96 8.07 -44.45 -38.36
N LEU A 97 7.57 -44.83 -39.55
CA LEU A 97 7.76 -46.16 -40.12
C LEU A 97 7.84 -46.10 -41.66
N GLY A 98 9.06 -46.01 -42.22
CA GLY A 98 9.36 -46.43 -43.61
C GLY A 98 9.90 -45.34 -44.53
#